data_AF-A0A0G1ZPC0-F1
#
_entry.id   AF-A0A0G1ZPC0-F1
#
_cell.length_a   1.000
_cell.length_b   1.000
_cell.length_c   1.000
_cell.angle_alpha   90.00
_cell.angle_beta   90.00
_cell.angle_gamma   90.00
#
_symmetry.space_group_name_H-M   'P 1'
#
loop_
_entity.id
_entity.type
_entity.pdbx_description
1 polymer ?
#
loop_
_entity_poly.entity_id
_entity_poly.type
_entity_poly.pdbx_seq_one_letter_code
_entity_poly.pdbx_strand_id
1 'polypeptide(L)'
;LEMIEVGAYRLLDTIRHIPNVSTDTLEEARNYYEKIITTAFNWQRTGKIRQMMKEQKSILRIPFKDRTIGRGGAEEGVYWAFVDMMKQLEKEAAAKGEYEKAILWRDAIYKLENKLDIYDTINAIDLLRVQIPHKEVEETIERYKDTYRQIRGGQPEQRGS
;
A
#
# COMPACT_ATOMS: atom_id res chain seq x y z
N LEU A 1 19.00 -0.34 9.80
CA LEU A 1 19.21 0.52 10.98
C LEU A 1 20.00 1.75 10.59
N GLU A 2 21.20 1.56 10.04
CA GLU A 2 22.07 2.63 9.54
C GLU A 2 21.35 3.67 8.67
N MET A 3 20.59 3.24 7.65
CA MET A 3 19.83 4.19 6.81
C MET A 3 18.72 4.97 7.54
N ILE A 4 18.12 4.38 8.58
CA ILE A 4 17.11 5.06 9.40
C ILE A 4 17.79 6.11 10.27
N GLU A 5 18.94 5.77 10.84
CA GLU A 5 19.75 6.68 11.64
C GLU A 5 20.24 7.87 10.80
N VAL A 6 20.84 7.59 9.63
CA VAL A 6 21.32 8.63 8.72
C VAL A 6 20.18 9.57 8.30
N GLY A 7 19.00 9.03 7.97
CA GLY A 7 17.84 9.84 7.58
C GLY A 7 17.33 10.72 8.73
N ALA A 8 17.15 10.14 9.92
CA ALA A 8 16.69 10.86 11.10
C ALA A 8 17.70 11.93 11.54
N TYR A 9 18.99 11.61 11.49
CA TYR A 9 20.06 12.56 11.79
C TYR A 9 20.08 13.73 10.82
N ARG A 10 20.01 13.48 9.51
CA ARG A 10 19.97 14.53 8.49
C ARG A 10 18.79 15.49 8.69
N LEU A 11 17.63 14.97 9.07
CA LEU A 11 16.46 15.81 9.37
C LEU A 11 16.72 16.71 10.59
N LEU A 12 17.21 16.13 11.69
CA LEU A 12 17.55 16.88 12.89
C LEU A 12 18.63 17.94 12.60
N ASP A 13 19.65 17.58 11.82
CA ASP A 13 20.72 18.47 11.42
C ASP A 13 20.20 19.62 10.55
N THR A 14 19.29 19.33 9.61
CA THR A 14 18.63 20.36 8.78
C THR A 14 17.87 21.35 9.65
N ILE A 15 17.10 20.88 10.64
CA ILE A 15 16.33 21.73 11.56
C ILE A 15 17.27 22.65 12.37
N ARG A 16 18.44 22.16 12.79
CA ARG A 16 19.46 22.96 13.51
C ARG A 16 20.03 24.11 12.69
N HIS A 17 20.03 23.99 11.36
CA HIS A 17 20.54 25.03 10.46
C HIS A 17 19.49 26.06 10.06
N ILE A 18 18.23 25.91 10.48
CA ILE A 18 17.18 26.91 10.21
C ILE A 18 17.43 28.14 11.11
N PRO A 19 17.60 29.35 10.54
CA PRO A 19 17.82 30.55 11.33
C PRO A 19 16.59 30.88 12.18
N ASN A 20 16.81 31.33 13.41
CA ASN A 20 15.77 31.72 14.37
C ASN A 20 14.77 30.60 14.75
N VAL A 21 15.15 29.33 14.59
CA VAL A 21 14.34 28.21 15.11
C VAL A 21 14.26 28.31 16.65
N SER A 22 13.08 28.04 17.21
CA SER A 22 12.89 28.08 18.65
C SER A 22 13.62 26.92 19.34
N THR A 23 14.00 27.13 20.60
CA THR A 23 14.58 26.09 21.46
C THR A 23 13.64 24.90 21.61
N ASP A 24 12.34 25.17 21.75
CA ASP A 24 11.32 24.15 21.96
C ASP A 24 11.21 23.22 20.74
N THR A 25 11.24 23.78 19.52
CA THR A 25 11.26 22.99 18.29
C THR A 25 12.53 22.17 18.15
N LEU A 26 13.69 22.69 18.57
CA LEU A 26 14.95 21.93 18.56
C LEU A 26 14.93 20.76 19.56
N GLU A 27 14.35 20.97 20.74
CA GLU A 27 14.21 19.94 21.75
C GLU A 27 13.23 18.86 21.31
N GLU A 28 12.10 19.25 20.70
CA GLU A 28 11.14 18.31 20.13
C GLU A 28 11.77 17.47 19.00
N ALA A 29 12.53 18.11 18.11
CA ALA A 29 13.26 17.41 17.05
C ALA A 29 14.27 16.38 17.60
N ARG A 30 14.99 16.72 18.67
CA ARG A 30 15.88 15.77 19.37
C ARG A 30 15.12 14.60 19.96
N ASN A 31 13.99 14.89 20.63
CA ASN A 31 13.14 13.86 21.21
C ASN A 31 12.59 12.89 20.16
N TYR A 32 12.19 13.39 18.98
CA TYR A 32 11.76 12.52 17.88
C TYR A 32 12.91 11.69 17.32
N TYR A 33 14.10 12.27 17.13
CA TYR A 33 15.28 11.54 16.72
C TYR A 33 15.54 10.35 17.66
N GLU A 34 15.61 10.58 18.98
CA GLU A 34 15.83 9.51 19.96
C GLU A 34 14.74 8.44 19.93
N LYS A 35 13.46 8.84 19.81
CA LYS A 35 12.33 7.90 19.68
C LYS A 35 12.44 7.04 18.42
N ILE A 36 12.82 7.63 17.28
CA ILE A 36 13.01 6.92 16.01
C ILE A 36 14.12 5.88 16.16
N ILE A 37 15.28 6.29 16.67
CA ILE A 37 16.43 5.40 16.87
C ILE A 37 16.09 4.26 17.83
N THR A 38 15.51 4.58 18.98
CA THR A 38 15.14 3.60 20.00
C THR A 38 14.14 2.58 19.45
N THR A 39 13.15 3.05 18.70
CA THR A 39 12.15 2.20 18.04
C THR A 39 12.79 1.28 16.99
N ALA A 40 13.68 1.82 16.15
CA ALA A 40 14.39 1.06 15.13
C ALA A 40 15.28 -0.03 15.74
N PHE A 41 15.99 0.28 16.83
CA PHE A 41 16.75 -0.71 17.59
C PHE A 41 15.84 -1.78 18.20
N ASN A 42 14.69 -1.39 18.73
CA ASN A 42 13.72 -2.34 19.29
C ASN A 42 13.21 -3.31 18.20
N TRP A 43 12.90 -2.80 17.00
CA TRP A 43 12.53 -3.64 15.85
C TRP A 43 13.64 -4.60 15.42
N GLN A 44 14.90 -4.18 15.50
CA GLN A 44 16.04 -5.06 15.22
C GLN A 44 16.17 -6.17 16.28
N ARG A 45 16.13 -5.81 17.58
CA ARG A 45 16.26 -6.76 18.69
C ARG A 45 15.16 -7.81 18.71
N THR A 46 13.91 -7.37 18.55
CA THR A 46 12.75 -8.26 18.50
C THR A 46 12.66 -9.05 17.19
N GLY A 47 13.44 -8.67 16.17
CA GLY A 47 13.32 -9.25 14.84
C GLY A 47 12.01 -8.87 14.13
N LYS A 48 11.29 -7.84 14.59
CA LYS A 48 10.00 -7.40 14.03
C LYS A 48 10.06 -7.21 12.51
N ILE A 49 11.11 -6.59 11.98
CA ILE A 49 11.26 -6.41 10.52
C ILE A 49 11.37 -7.76 9.80
N ARG A 50 12.12 -8.72 10.35
CA ARG A 50 12.24 -10.07 9.76
C ARG A 50 10.90 -10.80 9.78
N GLN A 51 10.14 -10.65 10.86
CA GLN A 51 8.79 -11.19 10.97
C GLN A 51 7.84 -10.56 9.95
N MET A 52 7.79 -9.23 9.88
CA MET A 52 6.98 -8.50 8.90
C MET A 52 7.33 -8.90 7.46
N MET A 53 8.63 -9.02 7.14
CA MET A 53 9.08 -9.48 5.83
C MET A 53 8.67 -10.93 5.54
N LYS A 54 8.68 -11.81 6.54
CA LYS A 54 8.24 -13.21 6.40
C LYS A 54 6.73 -13.29 6.17
N GLU A 55 5.96 -12.52 6.94
CA GLU A 55 4.51 -12.39 6.78
C GLU A 55 4.17 -11.83 5.40
N GLN A 56 4.83 -10.75 4.97
CA GLN A 56 4.64 -10.16 3.65
C GLN A 56 4.99 -11.16 2.53
N LYS A 57 6.13 -11.88 2.62
CA LYS A 57 6.48 -12.94 1.66
C LYS A 57 5.45 -14.07 1.64
N SER A 58 4.85 -14.42 2.77
CA SER A 58 3.81 -15.46 2.82
C SER A 58 2.52 -14.98 2.15
N ILE A 59 2.16 -13.71 2.32
CA ILE A 59 0.97 -13.09 1.71
C ILE A 59 1.15 -12.91 0.20
N LEU A 60 2.35 -12.53 -0.26
CA LEU A 60 2.68 -12.36 -1.68
C LEU A 60 2.72 -13.67 -2.48
N ARG A 61 2.69 -14.85 -1.81
CA ARG A 61 2.55 -16.15 -2.48
C ARG A 61 1.11 -16.46 -2.89
N ILE A 62 0.14 -15.74 -2.35
CA ILE A 62 -1.27 -15.91 -2.67
C ILE A 62 -1.64 -14.83 -3.68
N PRO A 63 -2.12 -15.19 -4.88
CA PRO A 63 -2.55 -14.20 -5.88
C PRO A 63 -3.54 -13.20 -5.31
N PHE A 64 -3.43 -11.93 -5.70
CA PHE A 64 -4.32 -10.89 -5.17
C PHE A 64 -5.79 -11.20 -5.37
N LYS A 65 -6.14 -11.75 -6.53
CA LYS A 65 -7.49 -12.22 -6.86
C LYS A 65 -8.03 -13.23 -5.85
N ASP A 66 -7.18 -14.13 -5.36
CA ASP A 66 -7.56 -15.14 -4.36
C ASP A 66 -7.63 -14.56 -2.95
N ARG A 67 -6.80 -13.56 -2.65
CA ARG A 67 -6.87 -12.80 -1.39
C ARG A 67 -8.14 -11.96 -1.25
N THR A 68 -8.75 -11.59 -2.37
CA THR A 68 -9.89 -10.67 -2.45
C THR A 68 -11.18 -11.40 -2.81
N ILE A 69 -11.37 -11.71 -4.10
CA ILE A 69 -12.53 -12.46 -4.61
C ILE A 69 -12.67 -13.80 -3.87
N GLY A 70 -11.56 -14.51 -3.63
CA GLY A 70 -11.57 -15.80 -2.92
C GLY A 70 -12.08 -15.72 -1.47
N ARG A 71 -12.03 -14.55 -0.82
CA ARG A 71 -12.64 -14.31 0.50
C ARG A 71 -14.10 -13.82 0.41
N GLY A 72 -14.45 -13.17 -0.70
CA GLY A 72 -15.77 -12.62 -0.98
C GLY A 72 -16.18 -11.47 -0.05
N GLY A 73 -17.36 -10.89 -0.29
CA GLY A 73 -17.88 -9.79 0.53
C GLY A 73 -17.08 -8.50 0.33
N ALA A 74 -16.79 -7.77 1.40
CA ALA A 74 -16.07 -6.49 1.30
C ALA A 74 -14.72 -6.60 0.58
N GLU A 75 -14.02 -7.72 0.74
CA GLU A 75 -12.73 -7.99 0.08
C GLU A 75 -12.86 -8.15 -1.44
N GLU A 76 -14.01 -8.59 -1.94
CA GLU A 76 -14.28 -8.63 -3.38
C GLU A 76 -14.38 -7.21 -3.96
N GLY A 77 -15.00 -6.28 -3.23
CA GLY A 77 -15.03 -4.88 -3.59
C GLY A 77 -13.63 -4.27 -3.72
N VAL A 78 -12.68 -4.71 -2.89
CA VAL A 78 -11.28 -4.27 -2.97
C VAL A 78 -10.68 -4.66 -4.33
N TYR A 79 -10.88 -5.89 -4.81
CA TYR A 79 -10.36 -6.32 -6.11
C TYR A 79 -10.83 -5.39 -7.23
N TRP A 80 -12.13 -5.16 -7.29
CA TRP A 80 -12.75 -4.37 -8.35
C TRP A 80 -12.34 -2.90 -8.27
N ALA A 81 -12.21 -2.33 -7.07
CA ALA A 81 -11.67 -0.98 -6.88
C ALA A 81 -10.27 -0.85 -7.52
N PHE A 82 -9.36 -1.80 -7.25
CA PHE A 82 -8.01 -1.77 -7.83
C PHE A 82 -8.03 -1.90 -9.35
N VAL A 83 -8.80 -2.86 -9.89
CA VAL A 83 -8.92 -3.06 -11.34
C VAL A 83 -9.48 -1.82 -12.03
N ASP A 84 -10.53 -1.21 -11.47
CA ASP A 84 -11.17 -0.03 -12.07
C ASP A 84 -10.26 1.20 -12.02
N MET A 85 -9.53 1.40 -10.92
CA MET A 85 -8.51 2.45 -10.84
C MET A 85 -7.42 2.28 -11.90
N MET A 86 -6.89 1.06 -12.10
CA MET A 86 -5.89 0.82 -13.16
C MET A 86 -6.44 1.04 -14.56
N LYS A 87 -7.69 0.62 -14.84
CA LYS A 87 -8.35 0.88 -16.13
C LYS A 87 -8.51 2.37 -16.41
N GLN A 88 -8.80 3.15 -15.37
CA GLN A 88 -8.90 4.59 -15.49
C GLN A 88 -7.53 5.22 -15.81
N LEU A 89 -6.48 4.81 -15.09
CA LEU A 89 -5.11 5.26 -15.34
C LEU A 89 -4.60 4.87 -16.73
N GLU A 90 -4.94 3.67 -17.22
CA GLU A 90 -4.66 3.22 -18.58
C GLU A 90 -5.28 4.16 -19.61
N LYS A 91 -6.58 4.45 -19.47
CA LYS A 91 -7.31 5.36 -20.38
C LYS A 91 -6.72 6.76 -20.38
N GLU A 92 -6.39 7.29 -19.20
CA GLU A 92 -5.79 8.62 -19.07
C GLU A 92 -4.40 8.70 -19.70
N ALA A 93 -3.57 7.68 -19.49
CA ALA A 93 -2.25 7.59 -20.12
C ALA A 93 -2.38 7.51 -21.65
N ALA A 94 -3.29 6.67 -22.16
CA ALA A 94 -3.53 6.54 -23.59
C ALA A 94 -4.05 7.85 -24.22
N ALA A 95 -4.95 8.56 -23.54
CA ALA A 95 -5.47 9.85 -23.99
C ALA A 95 -4.40 10.95 -24.07
N LYS A 96 -3.36 10.87 -23.21
CA LYS A 96 -2.21 11.79 -23.21
C LYS A 96 -1.10 11.36 -24.19
N GLY A 97 -1.25 10.25 -24.91
CA GLY A 97 -0.21 9.68 -25.77
C GLY A 97 0.92 8.99 -25.00
N GLU A 98 0.76 8.75 -23.70
CA GLU A 98 1.75 8.07 -22.84
C GLU A 98 1.60 6.55 -22.94
N TYR A 99 1.77 5.99 -24.14
CA TYR A 99 1.43 4.59 -24.43
C TYR A 99 2.23 3.57 -23.61
N GLU A 100 3.48 3.84 -23.25
CA GLU A 100 4.25 2.94 -22.38
C GLU A 100 3.63 2.81 -20.99
N LYS A 101 3.11 3.93 -20.44
CA LYS A 101 2.38 3.89 -19.16
C LYS A 101 1.05 3.17 -19.30
N ALA A 102 0.33 3.38 -20.40
CA ALA A 102 -0.90 2.64 -20.67
C ALA A 102 -0.66 1.13 -20.77
N ILE A 103 0.40 0.70 -21.48
CA ILE A 103 0.82 -0.69 -21.57
C ILE A 103 1.17 -1.26 -20.19
N LEU A 104 1.89 -0.49 -19.36
CA LEU A 104 2.21 -0.91 -18.00
C LEU A 104 0.94 -1.20 -17.18
N TRP A 105 -0.08 -0.34 -17.24
CA TRP A 105 -1.35 -0.56 -16.55
C TRP A 105 -2.13 -1.75 -17.09
N ARG A 106 -2.20 -1.89 -18.42
CA ARG A 106 -2.84 -3.02 -19.09
C ARG A 106 -2.20 -4.35 -18.67
N ASP A 107 -0.87 -4.40 -18.67
CA ASP A 107 -0.12 -5.60 -18.30
C ASP A 107 -0.28 -5.91 -16.80
N ALA A 108 -0.33 -4.88 -15.95
CA ALA A 108 -0.61 -5.04 -14.52
C ALA A 108 -2.02 -5.64 -14.26
N ILE A 109 -3.04 -5.17 -14.98
CA ILE A 109 -4.40 -5.75 -14.92
C ILE A 109 -4.38 -7.22 -15.36
N TYR A 110 -3.76 -7.52 -16.51
CA TYR A 110 -3.65 -8.88 -17.03
C TYR A 110 -3.02 -9.83 -16.00
N LYS A 111 -1.96 -9.39 -15.32
CA LYS A 111 -1.29 -10.20 -14.30
C LYS A 111 -2.17 -10.46 -13.08
N LEU A 112 -2.97 -9.49 -12.62
CA LEU A 112 -3.93 -9.71 -11.53
C LEU A 112 -5.03 -10.70 -11.94
N GLU A 113 -5.56 -10.57 -13.16
CA GLU A 113 -6.62 -11.44 -13.66
C GLU A 113 -6.18 -12.90 -13.79
N ASN A 114 -4.92 -13.10 -14.22
CA ASN A 114 -4.30 -14.40 -14.45
C ASN A 114 -3.47 -14.91 -13.26
N LYS A 115 -3.55 -14.24 -12.10
CA LYS A 115 -2.86 -14.66 -10.86
C LYS A 115 -1.32 -14.71 -10.98
N LEU A 116 -0.76 -13.90 -11.88
CA LEU A 116 0.68 -13.81 -12.14
C LEU A 116 1.36 -12.74 -11.27
N ASP A 117 0.60 -12.00 -10.47
CA ASP A 117 1.09 -10.93 -9.59
C ASP A 117 2.03 -11.41 -8.47
N ILE A 118 2.07 -12.72 -8.22
CA ILE A 118 2.96 -13.37 -7.26
C ILE A 118 4.40 -13.51 -7.75
N TYR A 119 4.60 -13.45 -9.08
CA TYR A 119 5.92 -13.62 -9.71
C TYR A 119 6.61 -12.29 -9.99
N ASP A 120 5.89 -11.18 -9.88
CA ASP A 120 6.45 -9.85 -10.11
C ASP A 120 7.25 -9.35 -8.89
N THR A 121 8.37 -8.69 -9.17
CA THR A 121 9.19 -8.06 -8.12
C THR A 121 8.49 -6.85 -7.49
N ILE A 122 7.56 -6.21 -8.22
CA ILE A 122 6.67 -5.15 -7.74
C ILE A 122 5.24 -5.60 -8.02
N ASN A 123 4.42 -5.75 -6.97
CA ASN A 123 3.02 -6.14 -7.15
C ASN A 123 2.25 -4.98 -7.83
N ALA A 124 1.32 -5.30 -8.73
CA ALA A 124 0.49 -4.30 -9.44
C ALA A 124 -0.21 -3.29 -8.50
N ILE A 125 -0.55 -3.72 -7.29
CA ILE A 125 -1.15 -2.89 -6.23
C ILE A 125 -0.16 -1.83 -5.72
N ASP A 126 1.11 -2.21 -5.56
CA ASP A 126 2.15 -1.32 -5.07
C ASP A 126 2.44 -0.21 -6.09
N LEU A 127 2.39 -0.53 -7.40
CA LEU A 127 2.47 0.47 -8.47
C LEU A 127 1.36 1.52 -8.36
N LEU A 128 0.14 1.10 -8.04
CA LEU A 128 -1.00 2.00 -7.91
C LEU A 128 -0.84 2.97 -6.73
N ARG A 129 -0.31 2.49 -5.60
CA ARG A 129 -0.06 3.29 -4.39
C ARG A 129 1.07 4.31 -4.54
N VAL A 130 1.96 4.11 -5.51
CA VAL A 130 2.98 5.10 -5.86
C VAL A 130 2.41 6.22 -6.73
N GLN A 131 1.41 5.91 -7.55
CA GLN A 131 0.89 6.82 -8.59
C GLN A 131 -0.31 7.65 -8.11
N ILE A 132 -1.14 7.10 -7.23
CA ILE A 132 -2.31 7.79 -6.67
C ILE A 132 -2.01 8.16 -5.21
N PRO A 133 -2.36 9.39 -4.77
CA PRO A 133 -2.28 9.77 -3.36
C PRO A 133 -2.98 8.75 -2.46
N HIS A 134 -2.32 8.35 -1.36
CA HIS A 134 -2.80 7.30 -0.47
C HIS A 134 -4.26 7.50 -0.01
N LYS A 135 -4.65 8.76 0.25
CA LYS A 135 -6.01 9.12 0.66
C LYS A 135 -7.07 8.75 -0.38
N GLU A 136 -6.82 9.03 -1.65
CA GLU A 136 -7.77 8.77 -2.75
C GLU A 136 -7.95 7.27 -3.01
N VAL A 137 -6.87 6.50 -2.82
CA VAL A 137 -6.90 5.03 -2.89
C VAL A 137 -7.80 4.46 -1.78
N GLU A 138 -7.61 4.89 -0.53
CA GLU A 138 -8.38 4.39 0.61
C GLU A 138 -9.87 4.78 0.51
N GLU A 139 -10.19 6.02 0.09
CA GLU A 139 -11.58 6.46 -0.12
C GLU A 139 -12.29 5.64 -1.20
N THR A 140 -11.58 5.29 -2.29
CA THR A 140 -12.15 4.47 -3.35
C THR A 140 -12.36 3.02 -2.91
N ILE A 141 -11.41 2.47 -2.14
CA ILE A 141 -11.55 1.14 -1.54
C ILE A 141 -12.77 1.09 -0.62
N GLU A 142 -12.98 2.09 0.24
CA GLU A 142 -14.08 2.07 1.20
C GLU A 142 -15.44 2.16 0.51
N ARG A 143 -15.58 2.97 -0.56
CA ARG A 143 -16.81 3.02 -1.39
C ARG A 143 -17.19 1.65 -1.97
N TYR A 144 -16.21 0.92 -2.50
CA TYR A 144 -16.47 -0.42 -3.02
C TYR A 144 -16.77 -1.41 -1.90
N LYS A 145 -16.03 -1.35 -0.77
CA LYS A 145 -16.33 -2.20 0.39
C LYS A 145 -17.76 -2.01 0.88
N ASP A 146 -18.25 -0.78 0.96
CA ASP A 146 -19.62 -0.49 1.39
C ASP A 146 -20.67 -1.08 0.44
N THR A 147 -20.45 -0.96 -0.86
CA THR A 147 -21.31 -1.58 -1.88
C THR A 147 -21.38 -3.10 -1.69
N TYR A 148 -20.23 -3.75 -1.48
CA TYR A 148 -20.16 -5.20 -1.32
C TYR A 148 -20.56 -5.69 0.09
N ARG A 149 -20.49 -4.84 1.12
CA ARG A 149 -21.09 -5.09 2.44
C ARG A 149 -22.61 -5.18 2.33
N GLN A 150 -23.23 -4.29 1.55
CA GLN A 150 -24.69 -4.27 1.35
C GLN A 150 -25.20 -5.50 0.58
N ILE A 151 -24.40 -6.04 -0.35
CA ILE A 151 -24.73 -7.26 -1.11
C ILE A 151 -24.80 -8.51 -0.21
N ARG A 152 -24.12 -8.53 0.95
CA ARG A 152 -24.09 -9.67 1.90
C ARG A 152 -25.23 -9.69 2.93
N GLY A 153 -26.28 -8.88 2.77
CA GLY A 153 -27.47 -8.87 3.64
C GLY A 153 -28.48 -10.01 3.39
N GLY A 154 -28.03 -11.22 3.01
CA GLY A 154 -28.88 -12.40 2.79
C GLY A 154 -28.25 -13.67 3.37
N GLN A 155 -28.95 -14.31 4.30
CA GLN A 155 -28.44 -15.38 5.17
C GLN A 155 -27.90 -16.63 4.42
N PRO A 156 -26.89 -17.33 4.97
CA PRO A 156 -26.35 -18.58 4.43
C PRO A 156 -27.33 -19.77 4.38
N GLU A 157 -28.46 -19.68 5.09
CA GLU A 157 -29.43 -20.77 5.27
C GLU A 157 -30.28 -21.06 4.02
N GLN A 158 -30.30 -20.19 3.01
CA GLN A 158 -31.03 -20.40 1.75
C GLN A 158 -30.27 -21.24 0.70
N ARG A 159 -29.09 -21.77 1.02
CA ARG A 159 -28.26 -22.55 0.07
C ARG A 159 -28.40 -24.06 0.22
N GLY A 160 -29.50 -24.54 0.81
CA GLY A 160 -29.85 -25.95 0.89
C GLY A 160 -31.23 -26.23 0.29
N SER A 161 -31.28 -26.52 -1.01
CA SER A 161 -32.32 -27.31 -1.67
C SER A 161 -31.72 -27.97 -2.89
#